data_AF-A0A809YP85-F1
#
_entry.id   AF-A0A809YP85-F1
#
_cell.length_a   1.000
_cell.length_b   1.000
_cell.length_c   1.000
_cell.angle_alpha   90.00
_cell.angle_beta   90.00
_cell.angle_gamma   90.00
#
_symmetry.space_group_name_H-M   'P 1'
#
loop_
_entity.id
_entity.type
_entity.pdbx_description
1 polymer ?
#
loop_
_entity_poly.entity_id
_entity_poly.type
_entity_poly.pdbx_seq_one_letter_code
_entity_poly.pdbx_strand_id
1 'polypeptide(L)'
;MANLRACGCGAAFLPHRRSQKFCSRRCAALARPPRPSRPRCRRAEGQPNPFVLRLLDIQPLERRARGGWRFGTRRISDGVADRLIASGRAEIRGSKLHSRQTEAT
;
A
#
# COMPACT_ATOMS: atom_id res chain seq x y z
N MET A 1 16.13 45.97 25.54
CA MET A 1 16.89 44.70 25.52
C MET A 1 16.51 43.94 24.25
N ALA A 2 17.48 43.63 23.39
CA ALA A 2 17.20 42.91 22.15
C ALA A 2 16.91 41.43 22.44
N ASN A 3 15.76 40.91 22.00
CA ASN A 3 15.35 39.51 22.20
C ASN A 3 16.06 38.60 21.19
N LEU A 4 17.34 38.34 21.42
CA LEU A 4 18.12 37.38 20.64
C LEU A 4 17.68 35.94 20.96
N ARG A 5 17.62 35.10 19.93
CA ARG A 5 17.37 33.66 20.05
C ARG A 5 18.59 32.85 19.61
N ALA A 6 18.83 31.75 20.30
CA ALA A 6 19.83 30.78 19.88
C ALA A 6 19.28 29.90 18.75
N CYS A 7 20.09 29.69 17.71
CA CYS A 7 19.86 28.66 16.71
C CYS A 7 20.74 27.44 17.01
N GLY A 8 20.30 26.24 16.63
CA GLY A 8 21.08 24.99 16.81
C GLY A 8 22.43 24.96 16.07
N CYS A 9 22.76 25.97 15.27
CA CYS A 9 24.10 26.18 14.70
C CYS A 9 25.06 26.98 15.60
N GLY A 10 24.64 27.40 16.80
CA GLY A 10 25.44 28.20 17.74
C GLY A 10 25.30 29.72 17.59
N ALA A 11 24.64 30.20 16.53
CA ALA A 11 24.42 31.63 16.32
C ALA A 11 23.27 32.18 17.19
N ALA A 12 23.47 33.37 17.77
CA ALA A 12 22.40 34.21 18.29
C ALA A 12 21.84 35.10 17.16
N PHE A 13 20.52 35.13 16.98
CA PHE A 13 19.88 35.88 15.89
C PHE A 13 18.63 36.64 16.37
N LEU A 14 18.30 37.72 15.67
CA LEU A 14 17.06 38.46 15.88
C LEU A 14 15.92 37.81 15.07
N PRO A 15 14.87 37.27 15.72
CA PRO A 15 13.77 36.66 15.01
C PRO A 15 12.85 37.72 14.39
N HIS A 16 12.53 37.58 13.11
CA HIS A 16 11.52 38.42 12.44
C HIS A 16 10.09 37.93 12.70
N ARG A 17 9.92 36.67 13.13
CA ARG A 17 8.62 36.09 13.53
C ARG A 17 8.75 35.38 14.86
N ARG A 18 7.71 35.46 15.71
CA ARG A 18 7.68 34.80 17.03
C ARG A 18 7.85 33.27 16.95
N SER A 19 7.44 32.65 15.85
CA SER A 19 7.58 31.22 15.58
C SER A 19 8.93 30.82 14.98
N GLN A 20 9.82 31.77 14.69
CA GLN A 20 11.12 31.49 14.07
C GLN A 20 12.04 30.80 15.08
N LYS A 21 12.41 29.54 14.78
CA LYS A 21 13.32 28.71 15.59
C LYS A 21 14.76 28.68 15.04
N PHE A 22 14.96 29.07 13.79
CA PHE A 22 16.24 28.98 13.10
C PHE A 22 16.64 30.31 12.49
N CYS A 23 17.94 30.62 12.54
CA CYS A 23 18.49 31.86 11.98
C CYS A 23 18.38 31.92 10.45
N SER A 24 18.35 30.77 9.77
CA SER A 24 18.30 30.69 8.30
C SER A 24 17.49 29.48 7.82
N ARG A 25 17.10 29.52 6.54
CA ARG A 25 16.47 28.37 5.85
C ARG A 25 17.40 27.15 5.81
N ARG A 26 18.72 27.35 5.75
CA ARG A 26 19.72 26.27 5.73
C ARG A 26 19.78 25.56 7.08
N CYS A 27 19.80 26.30 8.18
CA CYS A 27 19.74 25.71 9.53
C CYS A 27 18.40 24.98 9.76
N ALA A 28 17.30 25.54 9.26
CA ALA A 28 16.01 24.86 9.30
C ALA A 28 16.01 23.54 8.49
N ALA A 29 16.73 23.48 7.37
CA ALA A 29 16.85 22.27 6.56
C ALA A 29 17.74 21.21 7.22
N LEU A 30 18.87 21.60 7.81
CA LEU A 30 19.76 20.70 8.55
C LEU A 30 19.08 20.11 9.79
N ALA A 31 18.22 20.89 10.45
CA ALA A 31 17.43 20.43 11.58
C ALA A 31 16.21 19.58 11.18
N ARG A 32 15.90 19.43 9.88
CA ARG A 32 14.82 18.52 9.48
C ARG A 32 15.29 17.10 9.76
N PRO A 33 14.52 16.30 10.52
CA PRO A 33 14.82 14.89 10.61
C PRO A 33 14.80 14.30 9.19
N PRO A 34 15.69 13.34 8.87
CA PRO A 34 15.55 12.59 7.64
C PRO A 34 14.12 12.08 7.62
N ARG A 35 13.40 12.32 6.52
CA ARG A 35 12.07 11.74 6.37
C ARG A 35 12.25 10.26 6.65
N PRO A 36 11.49 9.67 7.59
CA PRO A 36 11.55 8.24 7.75
C PRO A 36 11.36 7.68 6.36
N SER A 37 12.35 6.94 5.89
CA SER A 37 12.22 6.11 4.70
C SER A 37 11.11 5.16 5.07
N ARG A 38 9.86 5.60 4.85
CA ARG A 38 8.72 4.71 4.88
C ARG A 38 9.18 3.58 3.98
N PRO A 39 9.32 2.34 4.47
CA PRO A 39 9.38 1.24 3.53
C PRO A 39 8.21 1.51 2.59
N ARG A 40 8.45 1.46 1.27
CA ARG A 40 7.32 1.28 0.36
C ARG A 40 6.68 0.02 0.90
N CYS A 41 5.65 0.17 1.73
CA CYS A 41 4.94 -0.96 2.28
C CYS A 41 4.54 -1.71 1.02
N ARG A 42 5.10 -2.91 0.84
CA ARG A 42 4.53 -3.93 -0.02
C ARG A 42 3.03 -3.79 0.20
N ARG A 43 2.31 -3.38 -0.87
CA ARG A 43 0.85 -3.31 -0.86
C ARG A 43 0.37 -4.50 -0.06
N ALA A 44 -0.30 -4.23 1.06
CA ALA A 44 -0.73 -5.20 2.04
C ALA A 44 -1.05 -6.50 1.33
N GLU A 45 -0.14 -7.45 1.52
CA GLU A 45 -0.17 -8.75 0.92
C GLU A 45 -1.50 -9.35 1.37
N GLY A 46 -2.45 -9.43 0.44
CA GLY A 46 -3.87 -9.54 0.75
C GLY A 46 -4.14 -10.55 1.86
N GLN A 47 -4.84 -10.11 2.90
CA GLN A 47 -5.69 -11.04 3.64
C GLN A 47 -6.39 -11.94 2.61
N PRO A 48 -6.27 -13.28 2.70
CA PRO A 48 -6.98 -14.17 1.81
C PRO A 48 -8.47 -13.89 2.01
N ASN A 49 -9.04 -13.06 1.15
CA ASN A 49 -10.34 -12.50 1.37
C ASN A 49 -11.33 -13.67 1.20
N PRO A 50 -11.94 -14.18 2.28
CA PRO A 50 -12.80 -15.36 2.22
C PRO A 50 -13.99 -15.13 1.27
N PHE A 51 -14.28 -13.87 0.97
CA PHE A 51 -15.24 -13.45 -0.02
C PHE A 51 -14.93 -13.96 -1.43
N VAL A 52 -13.67 -14.00 -1.87
CA VAL A 52 -13.33 -14.42 -3.25
C VAL A 52 -13.53 -15.92 -3.46
N LEU A 53 -13.32 -16.73 -2.42
CA LEU A 53 -13.64 -18.15 -2.46
C LEU A 53 -15.15 -18.37 -2.59
N ARG A 54 -15.95 -17.67 -1.77
CA ARG A 54 -17.41 -17.72 -1.88
C ARG A 54 -17.94 -17.28 -3.25
N LEU A 55 -17.23 -16.38 -3.94
CA LEU A 55 -17.57 -16.02 -5.31
C LEU A 55 -17.32 -17.17 -6.28
N LEU A 56 -16.20 -17.87 -6.15
CA LEU A 56 -15.86 -19.01 -7.00
C LEU A 56 -16.84 -20.19 -6.84
N ASP A 57 -17.45 -20.34 -5.67
CA ASP A 57 -18.50 -21.34 -5.44
C ASP A 57 -19.81 -21.00 -6.18
N ILE A 58 -20.03 -19.71 -6.48
CA ILE A 58 -21.22 -19.25 -7.22
C ILE A 58 -20.96 -19.29 -8.73
N GLN A 59 -19.82 -18.77 -9.20
CA GLN A 59 -19.49 -18.73 -10.62
C GLN A 59 -17.98 -18.63 -10.84
N PRO A 60 -17.43 -19.25 -11.91
CA PRO A 60 -16.03 -19.12 -12.26
C PRO A 60 -15.62 -17.68 -12.60
N LEU A 61 -14.39 -17.29 -12.23
CA LEU A 61 -13.84 -15.99 -12.61
C LEU A 61 -13.39 -15.98 -14.06
N GLU A 62 -13.59 -14.86 -14.74
CA GLU A 62 -13.18 -14.70 -16.13
C GLU A 62 -11.90 -13.89 -16.23
N ARG A 63 -11.04 -14.26 -17.19
CA ARG A 63 -9.85 -13.48 -17.50
C ARG A 63 -10.22 -12.23 -18.30
N ARG A 64 -9.65 -11.07 -17.95
CA ARG A 64 -9.83 -9.83 -18.74
C ARG A 64 -8.81 -9.78 -19.88
N ALA A 65 -9.20 -9.16 -21.00
CA ALA A 65 -8.31 -8.95 -22.16
C ALA A 65 -7.05 -8.12 -21.85
N ARG A 66 -7.12 -7.23 -20.85
CA ARG A 66 -5.97 -6.41 -20.39
C ARG A 66 -5.26 -6.98 -19.15
N GLY A 67 -5.44 -8.27 -18.86
CA GLY A 67 -4.95 -8.93 -17.65
C GLY A 67 -5.83 -8.67 -16.42
N GLY A 68 -5.63 -9.46 -15.37
CA GLY A 68 -6.54 -9.50 -14.22
C GLY A 68 -7.69 -10.49 -14.39
N TRP A 69 -8.30 -10.82 -13.25
CA TRP A 69 -9.50 -11.66 -13.16
C TRP A 69 -10.72 -10.80 -12.88
N ARG A 70 -11.92 -11.31 -13.19
CA ARG A 70 -13.17 -10.65 -12.81
C ARG A 70 -14.24 -11.65 -12.39
N PHE A 71 -15.12 -11.20 -11.51
CA PHE A 71 -16.39 -11.84 -11.20
C PHE A 71 -17.50 -10.88 -11.62
N GLY A 72 -18.18 -11.16 -12.74
CA GLY A 72 -19.12 -10.20 -13.34
C GLY A 72 -18.45 -8.83 -13.58
N THR A 73 -18.91 -7.81 -12.87
CA THR A 73 -18.36 -6.44 -12.94
C THR A 73 -17.20 -6.17 -11.97
N ARG A 74 -16.98 -7.04 -10.98
CA ARG A 74 -15.92 -6.86 -9.97
C ARG A 74 -14.56 -7.31 -10.49
N ARG A 75 -13.54 -6.48 -10.28
CA ARG A 75 -12.15 -6.80 -10.61
C ARG A 75 -11.47 -7.54 -9.48
N ILE A 76 -10.79 -8.62 -9.81
CA ILE A 76 -9.94 -9.42 -8.92
C ILE A 76 -8.51 -9.33 -9.41
N SER A 77 -7.58 -9.11 -8.49
CA SER A 77 -6.15 -9.00 -8.82
C SER A 77 -5.56 -10.37 -9.14
N ASP A 78 -4.58 -10.39 -10.04
CA ASP A 78 -3.85 -11.62 -10.41
C ASP A 78 -3.24 -12.29 -9.18
N GLY A 79 -2.61 -11.52 -8.29
CA GLY A 79 -2.03 -12.08 -7.07
C GLY A 79 -3.02 -12.75 -6.11
N VAL A 80 -4.33 -12.45 -6.19
CA VAL A 80 -5.35 -13.21 -5.44
C VAL A 80 -5.62 -14.54 -6.12
N ALA A 81 -5.78 -14.55 -7.45
CA ALA A 81 -5.95 -15.79 -8.20
C ALA A 81 -4.73 -16.72 -8.07
N ASP A 82 -3.52 -16.17 -8.18
CA ASP A 82 -2.26 -16.93 -8.04
C ASP A 82 -2.19 -17.62 -6.68
N ARG A 83 -2.61 -16.96 -5.60
CA ARG A 83 -2.67 -17.59 -4.27
C ARG A 83 -3.73 -18.67 -4.17
N LEU A 84 -4.89 -18.46 -4.78
CA LEU A 84 -5.95 -19.46 -4.77
C LEU A 84 -5.50 -20.73 -5.51
N ILE A 85 -4.78 -20.57 -6.61
CA ILE A 85 -4.15 -21.66 -7.36
C ILE A 85 -3.04 -22.31 -6.54
N ALA A 86 -2.11 -21.52 -5.99
CA ALA A 86 -1.00 -22.02 -5.18
C ALA A 86 -1.48 -22.76 -3.92
N SER A 87 -2.59 -22.33 -3.32
CA SER A 87 -3.23 -22.99 -2.18
C SER A 87 -4.08 -24.22 -2.56
N GLY A 88 -4.17 -24.54 -3.86
CA GLY A 88 -4.96 -25.67 -4.38
C GLY A 88 -6.47 -25.47 -4.30
N ARG A 89 -6.96 -24.27 -3.97
CA ARG A 89 -8.38 -23.97 -3.81
C ARG A 89 -9.06 -23.58 -5.12
N ALA A 90 -8.29 -23.21 -6.13
CA ALA A 90 -8.79 -22.86 -7.45
C ALA A 90 -7.89 -23.39 -8.55
N GLU A 91 -8.44 -23.55 -9.74
CA GLU A 91 -7.70 -23.98 -10.93
C GLU A 91 -8.13 -23.21 -12.17
N ILE A 92 -7.20 -23.03 -13.12
CA ILE A 92 -7.49 -22.36 -14.39
C ILE A 92 -7.96 -23.43 -15.38
N ARG A 93 -9.19 -23.32 -15.86
CA ARG A 93 -9.72 -24.07 -17.01
C ARG A 93 -9.91 -23.13 -18.19
N GLY A 94 -9.00 -23.20 -19.16
CA GLY A 94 -9.00 -22.31 -20.32
C GLY A 94 -8.82 -20.83 -19.91
N SER A 95 -9.83 -20.01 -20.18
CA SER A 95 -9.85 -18.58 -19.83
C SER A 95 -10.58 -18.27 -18.52
N LYS A 96 -10.92 -19.30 -17.72
CA LYS A 96 -11.73 -19.18 -16.51
C LYS A 96 -11.03 -19.79 -15.28
N LEU A 97 -11.23 -19.21 -14.10
CA LEU A 97 -10.78 -19.76 -12.82
C LEU A 97 -11.96 -20.43 -12.13
N HIS A 98 -11.84 -21.71 -11.81
CA HIS A 98 -12.87 -22.51 -11.14
C HIS A 98 -12.47 -22.78 -9.69
N SER A 99 -13.48 -22.89 -8.81
CA SER A 99 -13.28 -23.44 -7.46
C SER A 99 -12.91 -24.92 -7.58
N ARG A 100 -11.91 -25.36 -6.83
CA ARG A 100 -11.61 -26.78 -6.64
C ARG A 100 -12.30 -27.33 -5.39
N GLN A 101 -12.96 -26.49 -4.59
CA GLN A 101 -13.58 -26.89 -3.32
C GLN A 101 -14.96 -27.55 -3.49
N THR A 102 -15.53 -27.59 -4.69
CA THR A 102 -16.88 -28.13 -4.94
C THR A 102 -16.90 -29.67 -5.20
N GLU A 103 -15.98 -30.41 -4.57
CA GLU A 103 -16.01 -31.87 -4.46
C GLU A 103 -15.89 -32.31 -2.99
N ALA A 104 -16.63 -31.65 -2.10
CA ALA A 104 -16.89 -32.15 -0.76
C ALA A 104 -18.38 -31.96 -0.43
N THR A 105 -19.14 -32.99 -0.82
CA THR A 105 -20.41 -33.50 -0.26
C THR A 105 -21.49 -32.51 0.17
#